data_AF-A0A0C3D8S6-F1
#
_entry.id   AF-A0A0C3D8S6-F1
#
_cell.length_a   1.000
_cell.length_b   1.000
_cell.length_c   1.000
_cell.angle_alpha   90.00
_cell.angle_beta   90.00
_cell.angle_gamma   90.00
#
_symmetry.space_group_name_H-M   'P 1'
#
loop_
_entity.id
_entity.type
_entity.pdbx_description
1 polymer ?
#
loop_
_entity_poly.entity_id
_entity_poly.type
_entity_poly.pdbx_seq_one_letter_code
_entity_poly.pdbx_strand_id
1 'polypeptide(L)' 'IYRHRLLCINYTSYDLQHDFDSISTCTDHWNIMLLSNSGINTHPFCYAWVLGIFHANIIY' A
#
# COMPACT_ATOMS: atom_id res chain seq x y z
N ILE A 1 6.62 -18.14 0.21
CA ILE A 1 5.72 -16.97 0.35
C ILE A 1 5.29 -16.90 1.81
N TYR A 2 5.41 -15.74 2.46
CA TYR A 2 5.10 -15.52 3.87
C TYR A 2 3.97 -14.50 4.03
N ARG A 3 3.02 -14.76 4.93
CA ARG A 3 1.89 -13.85 5.19
C ARG A 3 2.24 -12.87 6.32
N HIS A 4 2.03 -11.59 6.08
CA HIS A 4 2.24 -10.53 7.07
C HIS A 4 0.92 -9.88 7.47
N ARG A 5 0.85 -9.46 8.74
CA ARG A 5 -0.31 -8.74 9.29
C ARG A 5 -0.21 -7.24 9.02
N LEU A 6 1.01 -6.71 8.99
CA LEU A 6 1.32 -5.30 8.79
C LEU A 6 2.42 -5.19 7.73
N LEU A 7 2.20 -4.33 6.74
CA LEU A 7 3.21 -3.91 5.78
C LEU A 7 3.55 -2.47 6.04
N CYS A 8 4.80 -2.18 5.75
CA CYS A 8 5.50 -1.07 6.26
C CYS A 8 6.35 -0.58 5.06
N ILE A 9 5.94 0.49 4.35
CA ILE A 9 6.63 1.00 3.15
C ILE A 9 7.29 2.34 3.43
N ASN A 10 8.64 2.37 3.39
CA ASN A 10 9.41 3.61 3.46
C ASN A 10 9.40 4.27 2.09
N TYR A 11 9.03 5.54 2.04
CA TYR A 11 9.19 6.36 0.84
C TYR A 11 10.08 7.55 1.16
N THR A 12 11.01 7.85 0.25
CA THR A 12 11.89 9.01 0.40
C THR A 12 11.15 10.23 -0.11
N SER A 13 10.65 11.07 0.80
CA SER A 13 10.42 12.48 0.46
C SER A 13 11.77 13.18 0.41
N TYR A 14 11.92 14.20 -0.45
CA TYR A 14 13.16 14.97 -0.54
C TYR A 14 13.45 15.79 0.74
N ASP A 15 12.46 15.93 1.62
CA ASP A 15 12.64 16.45 2.96
C ASP A 15 13.22 15.36 3.87
N LEU A 16 14.13 15.73 4.77
CA LEU A 16 14.77 14.84 5.76
C LEU A 16 13.78 14.18 6.76
N GLN A 17 12.49 14.31 6.52
CA GLN A 17 11.43 13.63 7.25
C GLN A 17 11.22 12.24 6.62
N HIS A 18 11.70 11.24 7.34
CA HIS A 18 11.48 9.84 6.98
C HIS A 18 10.01 9.51 7.19
N ASP A 19 9.24 9.57 6.11
CA ASP A 19 7.81 9.31 6.13
C ASP A 19 7.52 7.89 5.63
N PHE A 20 6.42 7.35 6.14
CA PHE A 20 6.20 5.94 6.12
C PHE A 20 4.73 5.60 6.02
N ASP A 21 4.39 4.73 5.07
CA ASP A 21 3.03 4.25 4.94
C ASP A 21 2.89 2.87 5.60
N SER A 22 1.93 2.77 6.51
CA SER A 22 1.64 1.54 7.26
C SER A 22 0.29 0.98 6.85
N ILE A 23 0.30 -0.22 6.28
CA ILE A 23 -0.90 -0.94 5.85
C ILE A 23 -1.12 -2.10 6.82
N SER A 24 -2.15 -1.99 7.68
CA SER A 24 -2.56 -3.06 8.59
C SER A 24 -3.76 -3.82 8.03
N THR A 25 -3.67 -5.14 7.97
CA THR A 25 -4.79 -6.02 7.58
C THR A 25 -5.64 -6.48 8.76
N CYS A 26 -5.29 -6.07 9.97
CA CYS A 26 -5.97 -6.53 11.18
C CYS A 26 -6.72 -5.43 11.93
N THR A 27 -6.72 -4.22 11.39
CA THR A 27 -7.47 -3.09 11.95
C THR A 27 -8.50 -2.67 10.92
N ASP A 28 -9.57 -2.00 11.34
CA ASP A 28 -10.65 -1.54 10.45
C ASP A 28 -10.19 -0.54 9.37
N HIS A 29 -8.94 -0.09 9.43
CA HIS A 29 -8.28 0.76 8.43
C HIS A 29 -7.42 -0.06 7.45
N TRP A 30 -8.06 -0.97 6.72
CA TRP A 30 -7.44 -1.82 5.70
C TRP A 30 -7.72 -1.32 4.26
N ASN A 31 -8.31 -0.13 4.14
CA ASN A 31 -8.60 0.52 2.88
C ASN A 31 -7.34 1.23 2.37
N ILE A 32 -7.04 1.08 1.08
CA ILE A 32 -5.95 1.78 0.41
C ILE A 32 -6.48 2.63 -0.75
N MET A 33 -5.77 3.71 -1.04
CA MET A 33 -6.02 4.56 -2.20
C MET A 33 -5.01 4.24 -3.29
N LEU A 34 -5.50 4.06 -4.52
CA LEU A 34 -4.72 3.71 -5.69
C LEU A 34 -4.94 4.75 -6.76
N LEU A 35 -3.92 4.99 -7.59
CA LEU A 35 -4.09 5.81 -8.77
C LEU A 35 -5.03 5.10 -9.74
N SER A 36 -6.11 5.79 -10.13
CA SER A 36 -7.07 5.28 -11.09
C SER A 36 -6.44 5.19 -12.48
N ASN A 37 -6.62 4.06 -13.16
CA ASN A 37 -6.23 3.91 -14.57
C ASN A 37 -7.30 4.48 -15.53
N SER A 38 -8.47 4.85 -15.01
CA SER A 38 -9.52 5.48 -15.80
C SER A 38 -9.12 6.94 -16.05
N GLY A 39 -9.10 7.36 -17.31
CA GLY A 39 -8.55 8.66 -17.74
C GLY A 39 -9.11 9.87 -17.00
N ILE A 40 -8.48 11.03 -17.22
CA ILE A 40 -8.63 12.31 -16.50
C ILE A 40 -10.10 12.76 -16.26
N ASN A 41 -11.05 12.25 -17.06
CA ASN A 41 -12.48 12.57 -16.98
C ASN A 41 -13.25 11.79 -15.90
N THR A 42 -12.59 10.88 -15.18
CA THR A 42 -13.14 10.13 -14.03
C THR A 42 -12.28 10.35 -12.79
N HIS A 43 -12.82 10.07 -11.60
CA HIS A 43 -12.11 10.28 -10.33
C HIS A 43 -10.66 9.75 -10.41
N PRO A 44 -9.66 10.58 -10.05
CA PRO A 44 -8.24 10.25 -10.24
C PRO A 44 -7.77 9.12 -9.31
N PHE A 45 -8.58 8.76 -8.30
CA PHE A 45 -8.26 7.75 -7.32
C PHE A 45 -9.31 6.64 -7.29
N CYS A 46 -8.84 5.41 -7.10
CA CYS A 46 -9.65 4.26 -6.76
C CYS A 46 -9.39 3.87 -5.31
N TYR A 47 -10.39 3.27 -4.68
CA TYR A 47 -10.27 2.72 -3.33
C TYR A 47 -10.41 1.22 -3.39
N ALA A 48 -9.52 0.53 -2.68
CA ALA A 48 -9.55 -0.92 -2.57
C ALA A 48 -9.39 -1.31 -1.11
N TRP A 49 -9.74 -2.56 -0.80
CA TRP A 49 -9.58 -3.11 0.52
C TRP A 49 -8.56 -4.26 0.51
N VAL A 50 -7.59 -4.23 1.44
CA VAL A 50 -6.45 -5.17 1.47
C VAL A 50 -6.82 -6.49 2.15
N LEU A 51 -7.04 -7.55 1.37
CA LEU A 51 -7.42 -8.87 1.89
C LEU A 51 -6.27 -9.59 2.64
N GLY A 52 -5.02 -9.27 2.31
CA GLY A 52 -3.86 -9.94 2.90
C GLY A 52 -2.55 -9.47 2.26
N ILE A 53 -1.46 -9.58 3.02
CA ILE A 53 -0.13 -9.16 2.59
C ILE A 53 0.75 -10.39 2.52
N PHE A 54 1.36 -10.62 1.35
CA PHE A 54 2.19 -11.79 1.09
C PHE A 54 3.55 -11.37 0.54
N HIS A 55 4.63 -11.83 1.18
CA HIS A 55 6.00 -11.59 0.77
C HIS A 55 6.59 -12.86 0.14
N ALA A 56 7.03 -12.78 -1.12
CA ALA A 56 7.81 -13.83 -1.76
C ALA A 56 9.29 -13.44 -1.73
N ASN A 57 10.14 -14.27 -1.13
CA ASN A 57 11.58 -14.15 -1.31
C ASN A 57 11.95 -14.88 -2.61
N ILE A 58 12.32 -14.12 -3.64
CA ILE A 58 12.69 -14.65 -4.95
C ILE A 58 14.22 -14.58 -5.02
N ILE A 59 14.86 -15.75 -5.05
CA ILE A 59 16.32 -15.90 -5.23
C ILE A 59 16.51 -16.40 -6.66
N TYR A 60 17.27 -15.66 -7.47
CA TYR A 60 17.60 -15.99 -8.86
C TYR A 60 18.95 -16.69 -8.96
#